data_AF-A0A2D5XAL0-F1
#
_entry.id   AF-A0A2D5XAL0-F1
#
_cell.length_a   1.000
_cell.length_b   1.000
_cell.length_c   1.000
_cell.angle_alpha   90.00
_cell.angle_beta   90.00
_cell.angle_gamma   90.00
#
_symmetry.space_group_name_H-M   'P 1'
#
loop_
_entity.id
_entity.type
_entity.pdbx_description
1 polymer ?
#
loop_
_entity_poly.entity_id
_entity_poly.type
_entity_poly.pdbx_seq_one_letter_code
_entity_poly.pdbx_strand_id
1 'polypeptide(L)'
;MSSPTALISLRLTEEQILGLDQRVGTDGFRNRSDVVRESVRRFLSEVDYSSTSMEIQVGLDLSKTLERFCALRGDDIEAVFQAGARLYMQREMEIAKNLDRAIEDRIRNLSDNDDDSLRP
;
A
#
# COMPACT_ATOMS: atom_id res chain seq x y z
N MET A 1 -12.84 32.46 -11.96
CA MET A 1 -12.98 32.18 -13.41
C MET A 1 -13.55 30.78 -13.54
N SER A 2 -14.82 30.63 -13.91
CA SER A 2 -15.47 29.33 -14.11
C SER A 2 -14.83 28.62 -15.30
N SER A 3 -14.05 27.56 -15.03
CA SER A 3 -13.48 26.72 -16.08
C SER A 3 -14.58 26.24 -17.05
N PRO A 4 -14.30 26.14 -18.36
CA PRO A 4 -15.28 25.64 -19.30
C PRO A 4 -15.62 24.19 -18.97
N THR A 5 -16.89 23.90 -18.67
CA THR A 5 -17.38 22.52 -18.54
C THR A 5 -17.71 21.98 -19.92
N ALA A 6 -17.05 20.90 -20.34
CA ALA A 6 -17.43 20.15 -21.53
C ALA A 6 -18.58 19.18 -21.20
N LEU A 7 -19.59 19.10 -22.06
CA LEU A 7 -20.66 18.12 -21.93
C LEU A 7 -20.18 16.77 -22.45
N ILE A 8 -20.22 15.74 -21.58
CA ILE A 8 -19.82 14.37 -21.91
C ILE A 8 -21.09 13.51 -21.97
N SER A 9 -21.31 12.84 -23.10
CA SER A 9 -22.40 11.88 -23.27
C SER A 9 -21.87 10.46 -23.01
N LEU A 10 -22.48 9.75 -22.06
CA LEU A 10 -22.11 8.38 -21.69
C LEU A 10 -23.34 7.46 -21.84
N ARG A 11 -23.12 6.23 -22.32
CA ARG A 11 -24.15 5.18 -22.31
C ARG A 11 -23.88 4.25 -21.12
N LEU A 12 -24.90 4.05 -20.30
CA LEU A 12 -24.86 3.21 -19.10
C LEU A 12 -25.90 2.10 -19.22
N THR A 13 -25.64 0.97 -18.57
CA THR A 13 -26.63 -0.11 -18.44
C THR A 13 -27.73 0.30 -17.46
N GLU A 14 -28.88 -0.39 -17.50
CA GLU A 14 -29.98 -0.14 -16.56
C GLU A 14 -29.56 -0.31 -15.10
N GLU A 15 -28.76 -1.35 -14.80
CA GLU A 15 -28.22 -1.60 -13.47
C GLU A 15 -27.33 -0.44 -12.98
N GLN A 16 -26.48 0.10 -13.86
CA GLN A 16 -25.63 1.24 -13.52
C GLN A 16 -26.45 2.51 -13.25
N ILE A 17 -27.52 2.75 -14.02
CA ILE A 17 -28.43 3.87 -13.78
C ILE A 17 -29.14 3.71 -12.43
N LEU A 18 -29.61 2.51 -12.12
CA LEU A 18 -30.24 2.21 -10.84
C LEU A 18 -29.27 2.42 -9.67
N GLY A 19 -28.01 2.00 -9.82
CA GLY A 19 -26.96 2.24 -8.83
C GLY A 19 -26.70 3.73 -8.60
N LEU A 20 -26.73 4.55 -9.67
CA LEU A 20 -26.63 6.01 -9.53
C LEU A 20 -27.85 6.59 -8.81
N ASP A 21 -29.06 6.11 -9.11
CA ASP A 21 -30.29 6.57 -8.46
C ASP A 21 -30.31 6.32 -6.96
N GLN A 22 -29.85 5.14 -6.53
CA GLN A 22 -29.77 4.80 -5.10
C GLN A 22 -28.84 5.73 -4.31
N ARG A 23 -27.86 6.35 -4.98
CA ARG A 23 -26.94 7.33 -4.39
C ARG A 23 -27.51 8.75 -4.39
N VAL A 24 -28.59 9.04 -5.13
CA VAL A 24 -29.20 10.37 -5.12
C VAL A 24 -29.94 10.56 -3.79
N GLY A 25 -29.70 11.69 -3.13
CA GLY A 25 -30.23 11.98 -1.80
C GLY A 25 -29.37 11.46 -0.65
N THR A 26 -28.35 10.63 -0.93
CA THR A 26 -27.32 10.24 0.05
C THR A 26 -26.10 11.15 -0.08
N ASP A 27 -25.35 11.37 1.00
CA ASP A 27 -24.09 12.14 1.02
C ASP A 27 -24.17 13.56 0.42
N GLY A 28 -25.37 14.14 0.36
CA GLY A 28 -25.61 15.48 -0.19
C GLY A 28 -25.76 15.55 -1.72
N PHE A 29 -25.78 14.42 -2.43
CA PHE A 29 -25.99 14.39 -3.88
C PHE A 29 -27.43 14.74 -4.24
N ARG A 30 -27.64 15.73 -5.11
CA ARG A 30 -29.00 16.20 -5.47
C ARG A 30 -29.52 15.55 -6.74
N ASN A 31 -28.63 15.06 -7.59
CA ASN A 31 -28.96 14.46 -8.88
C ASN A 31 -27.87 13.48 -9.33
N ARG A 32 -28.18 12.66 -10.33
CA ARG A 32 -27.23 11.69 -10.92
C ARG A 32 -25.94 12.34 -11.41
N SER A 33 -26.00 13.57 -11.93
CA SER A 33 -24.81 14.27 -12.42
C SER A 33 -23.88 14.69 -11.28
N ASP A 34 -24.38 14.98 -10.08
CA ASP A 34 -23.56 15.21 -8.89
C ASP A 34 -22.82 13.92 -8.51
N VAL A 35 -23.54 12.80 -8.49
CA VAL A 35 -22.96 11.47 -8.22
C VAL A 35 -21.84 11.18 -9.23
N VAL A 36 -22.11 11.32 -10.53
CA VAL A 36 -21.12 11.06 -11.60
C VAL A 36 -19.94 12.02 -11.49
N ARG A 37 -20.17 13.33 -11.28
CA ARG A 37 -19.09 14.31 -11.13
C ARG A 37 -18.20 13.99 -9.94
N GLU A 38 -18.79 13.60 -8.81
CA GLU A 38 -18.04 13.24 -7.62
C GLU A 38 -17.26 11.94 -7.82
N SER A 39 -17.85 10.92 -8.44
CA SER A 39 -17.15 9.68 -8.79
C SER A 39 -15.96 9.95 -9.72
N VAL A 40 -16.15 10.78 -10.75
CA VAL A 40 -15.07 11.20 -11.65
C VAL A 40 -14.01 11.99 -10.88
N ARG A 41 -14.40 12.91 -9.98
CA ARG A 41 -13.45 13.65 -9.15
C ARG A 41 -12.62 12.71 -8.28
N ARG A 42 -13.25 11.75 -7.59
CA ARG A 42 -12.56 10.76 -6.75
C ARG A 42 -11.60 9.91 -7.56
N PHE A 43 -12.08 9.38 -8.68
CA PHE A 43 -11.29 8.58 -9.61
C PHE A 43 -10.07 9.36 -10.15
N LEU A 44 -10.23 10.64 -10.46
CA LEU A 44 -9.14 11.50 -10.95
C LEU A 44 -8.26 12.07 -9.83
N SER A 45 -8.74 12.16 -8.60
CA SER A 45 -7.95 12.57 -7.44
C SER A 45 -7.08 11.44 -6.89
N GLU A 46 -7.45 10.19 -7.16
CA GLU A 46 -6.64 8.98 -6.88
C GLU A 46 -5.48 8.79 -7.88
N VAL A 47 -5.19 9.80 -8.72
CA VAL A 47 -4.00 9.80 -9.59
C VAL A 47 -2.75 10.14 -8.77
N ASP A 48 -2.42 9.24 -7.85
CA ASP A 48 -1.04 8.95 -7.45
C ASP A 48 -0.77 7.50 -7.87
N TYR A 49 -0.22 7.32 -9.08
CA TYR A 49 0.17 6.01 -9.63
C TYR A 49 1.36 5.37 -8.88
N SER A 50 1.45 5.51 -7.56
CA SER A 50 2.40 4.78 -6.72
C SER A 50 1.74 3.93 -5.63
N SER A 51 0.43 3.98 -5.44
CA SER A 51 -0.26 3.13 -4.47
C SER A 51 -0.79 1.87 -5.15
N THR A 52 -0.04 0.77 -5.02
CA THR A 52 -0.58 -0.57 -5.28
C THR A 52 -1.55 -0.91 -4.14
N SER A 53 -2.85 -0.91 -4.44
CA SER A 53 -3.86 -1.39 -3.48
C SER A 53 -3.82 -2.92 -3.40
N MET A 54 -3.73 -3.46 -2.18
CA MET A 54 -3.69 -4.89 -1.91
C MET A 54 -4.69 -5.21 -0.80
N GLU A 55 -5.61 -6.12 -1.08
CA GLU A 55 -6.58 -6.61 -0.09
C GLU A 55 -5.98 -7.81 0.64
N ILE A 56 -5.91 -7.76 1.98
CA ILE A 56 -5.26 -8.80 2.79
C ILE A 56 -6.27 -9.33 3.80
N GLN A 57 -6.52 -10.64 3.77
CA GLN A 57 -7.29 -11.30 4.82
C GLN A 57 -6.40 -11.57 6.03
N VAL A 58 -6.76 -10.95 7.15
CA VAL A 58 -6.05 -11.08 8.42
C VAL A 58 -6.78 -12.10 9.28
N GLY A 59 -6.04 -13.06 9.85
CA GLY A 59 -6.61 -14.04 10.78
C GLY A 59 -7.27 -13.39 11.99
N LEU A 60 -8.30 -14.02 12.54
CA LEU A 60 -9.14 -13.47 13.63
C LEU A 60 -8.35 -13.02 14.86
N ASP A 61 -7.31 -13.77 15.24
CA ASP A 61 -6.48 -13.46 16.41
C ASP A 61 -5.62 -12.20 16.19
N LEU A 62 -5.01 -12.11 15.02
CA LEU A 62 -4.22 -10.94 14.62
C LEU A 62 -5.10 -9.71 14.47
N SER A 63 -6.28 -9.84 13.87
CA SER A 63 -7.25 -8.75 13.73
C SER A 63 -7.63 -8.14 15.09
N LYS A 64 -8.03 -8.98 16.06
CA LYS A 64 -8.36 -8.52 17.43
C LYS A 64 -7.20 -7.82 18.12
N THR A 65 -6.00 -8.34 17.96
CA THR A 65 -4.79 -7.75 18.56
C THR A 65 -4.46 -6.41 17.91
N LEU A 66 -4.61 -6.32 16.59
CA LEU A 66 -4.36 -5.13 15.81
C LEU A 66 -5.35 -4.02 16.14
N GLU A 67 -6.64 -4.32 16.25
CA GLU A 67 -7.67 -3.38 16.69
C GLU A 67 -7.36 -2.80 18.08
N ARG A 68 -6.97 -3.65 19.04
CA ARG A 68 -6.58 -3.22 20.38
C ARG A 68 -5.34 -2.33 20.36
N PHE A 69 -4.35 -2.69 19.56
CA PHE A 69 -3.12 -1.91 19.41
C PHE A 69 -3.42 -0.51 18.83
N CYS A 70 -4.22 -0.45 17.77
CA CYS A 70 -4.67 0.80 17.15
C CYS A 70 -5.46 1.65 18.15
N ALA A 71 -6.38 1.04 18.91
CA ALA A 71 -7.15 1.74 19.93
C ALA A 71 -6.30 2.34 21.06
N LEU A 72 -5.21 1.68 21.45
CA LEU A 72 -4.30 2.17 22.49
C LEU A 72 -3.40 3.30 22.00
N ARG A 73 -2.97 3.25 20.74
CA ARG A 73 -1.98 4.17 20.18
C ARG A 73 -2.58 5.35 19.43
N GLY A 74 -3.86 5.24 19.04
CA GLY A 74 -4.55 6.21 18.20
C GLY A 74 -4.11 6.15 16.73
N ASP A 75 -3.44 5.07 16.33
CA ASP A 75 -2.93 4.87 14.98
C ASP A 75 -3.98 4.16 14.11
N ASP A 76 -3.96 4.43 12.81
CA ASP A 76 -4.79 3.72 11.83
C ASP A 76 -4.19 2.36 11.44
N ILE A 77 -5.07 1.41 11.10
CA ILE A 77 -4.73 0.04 10.71
C ILE A 77 -3.76 0.05 9.52
N GLU A 78 -4.01 0.89 8.51
CA GLU A 78 -3.16 0.97 7.33
C GLU A 78 -1.74 1.45 7.68
N ALA A 79 -1.63 2.45 8.55
CA ALA A 79 -0.35 2.98 9.01
C ALA A 79 0.47 1.92 9.76
N VAL A 80 -0.19 1.11 10.61
CA VAL A 80 0.46 0.00 11.33
C VAL A 80 0.96 -1.06 10.36
N PHE A 81 0.16 -1.43 9.35
CA PHE A 81 0.58 -2.39 8.32
C PHE A 81 1.75 -1.89 7.48
N GLN A 82 1.72 -0.63 7.04
CA GLN A 82 2.83 -0.04 6.29
C GLN A 82 4.13 -0.02 7.11
N ALA A 83 4.04 0.35 8.40
CA ALA A 83 5.19 0.34 9.30
C ALA A 83 5.74 -1.08 9.52
N GLY A 84 4.87 -2.07 9.72
CA GLY A 84 5.23 -3.47 9.87
C GLY A 84 5.92 -4.04 8.62
N ALA A 85 5.40 -3.73 7.43
CA ALA A 85 6.01 -4.15 6.16
C ALA A 85 7.41 -3.58 5.98
N ARG A 86 7.63 -2.29 6.29
CA ARG A 86 8.95 -1.66 6.24
C ARG A 86 9.94 -2.30 7.21
N LEU A 87 9.51 -2.55 8.45
CA LEU A 87 10.34 -3.19 9.47
C LEU A 87 10.76 -4.60 9.04
N TYR A 88 9.83 -5.37 8.47
CA TYR A 88 10.12 -6.71 7.95
C TYR A 88 11.17 -6.68 6.83
N MET A 89 11.00 -5.80 5.83
CA MET A 89 11.98 -5.66 4.73
C MET A 89 13.36 -5.25 5.24
N GLN A 90 13.43 -4.31 6.18
CA GLN A 90 14.71 -3.88 6.78
C GLN A 90 15.43 -5.03 7.48
N ARG A 91 14.69 -5.83 8.26
CA ARG A 91 15.24 -7.01 8.94
C ARG A 91 15.82 -8.01 7.94
N GLU A 92 15.09 -8.34 6.87
CA GLU A 92 15.58 -9.28 5.85
C GLU A 92 16.83 -8.75 5.13
N MET A 93 16.89 -7.45 4.83
CA MET A 93 18.09 -6.82 4.24
C MET A 93 19.30 -6.87 5.18
N GLU A 94 19.09 -6.65 6.48
CA GLU A 94 20.17 -6.78 7.46
C GLU A 94 20.68 -8.22 7.58
N ILE A 95 19.78 -9.21 7.59
CA ILE A 95 20.15 -10.62 7.60
C ILE A 95 20.98 -10.96 6.36
N ALA A 96 20.56 -10.52 5.17
CA ALA A 96 21.29 -10.74 3.93
C ALA A 96 22.70 -10.11 3.96
N LYS A 97 22.81 -8.84 4.38
CA LYS A 97 24.11 -8.17 4.52
C LYS A 97 25.03 -8.86 5.52
N ASN A 98 24.48 -9.35 6.62
CA ASN A 98 25.25 -10.10 7.61
C ASN A 98 25.78 -11.42 7.06
N LEU A 99 24.99 -12.11 6.22
CA LEU A 99 25.41 -13.34 5.56
C LEU A 99 26.53 -13.07 4.54
N ASP A 100 26.38 -12.07 3.67
CA ASP A 100 27.41 -11.70 2.69
C ASP A 100 28.72 -11.34 3.39
N ARG A 101 28.64 -10.55 4.47
CA ARG A 101 29.79 -10.19 5.29
C ARG A 101 30.44 -11.42 5.93
N ALA A 102 29.65 -12.36 6.46
CA ALA A 102 30.18 -13.59 7.04
C ALA A 102 30.86 -14.48 6.00
N ILE A 103 30.35 -14.52 4.76
CA ILE A 103 30.97 -15.23 3.63
C ILE A 103 32.29 -14.56 3.24
N GLU A 104 32.31 -13.24 3.08
CA GLU A 104 33.54 -12.48 2.77
C GLU A 104 34.60 -12.64 3.85
N ASP A 105 34.22 -12.56 5.14
CA ASP A 105 35.13 -12.75 6.26
C ASP A 105 35.68 -14.19 6.25
N ARG A 106 34.88 -15.19 5.87
CA ARG A 106 35.36 -16.58 5.74
C ARG A 106 36.33 -16.75 4.57
N ILE A 107 36.07 -16.11 3.43
CA ILE A 107 36.97 -16.14 2.25
C ILE A 107 38.30 -15.47 2.60
N ARG A 108 38.27 -14.28 3.22
CA ARG A 108 39.49 -13.59 3.68
C ARG A 108 40.32 -14.46 4.63
N ASN A 109 39.68 -15.05 5.63
CA ASN A 109 40.38 -15.93 6.58
C ASN A 109 40.97 -17.20 5.92
N LEU A 110 40.42 -17.68 4.80
CA LEU A 110 41.00 -18.79 4.05
C LEU A 110 42.19 -18.32 3.20
N SER A 111 42.06 -17.18 2.51
CA SER A 111 43.15 -16.58 1.73
C SER A 111 44.36 -16.19 2.58
N ASP A 112 44.15 -15.69 3.80
CA ASP A 112 45.23 -15.34 4.72
C ASP A 112 45.98 -16.58 5.27
N ASN A 113 45.31 -17.74 5.35
CA ASN A 113 45.96 -19.00 5.77
C ASN A 113 46.74 -19.69 4.65
N ASP A 114 46.38 -19.47 3.38
CA ASP A 114 47.08 -20.04 2.24
C ASP A 114 48.41 -19.29 1.95
N ASP A 115 48.51 -17.99 2.30
CA ASP A 115 49.71 -17.16 2.08
C ASP A 115 50.85 -17.41 3.10
N ASP A 116 50.53 -17.97 4.28
CA ASP A 116 51.53 -18.34 5.30
C ASP A 116 52.17 -19.72 5.06
N SER A 117 51.66 -20.49 4.08
CA SER A 117 52.21 -21.80 3.69
C SER A 117 53.35 -21.72 2.65
N LEU A 118 53.68 -20.51 2.17
CA LEU A 118 54.68 -20.26 1.11
C LEU A 118 55.88 -19.41 1.58
N ARG A 119 56.12 -19.29 2.89
CA ARG A 119 57.37 -18.69 3.41
C ARG A 119 58.35 -19.81 3.82
N PRO A 120 59.57 -19.86 3.23
CA PRO A 120 60.58 -20.87 3.54
C PRO A 120 61.17 -20.74 4.94
#